data_AF-A0A9P3LLS1-F1
#
_entry.id   AF-A0A9P3LLS1-F1
#
_cell.length_a   1.000
_cell.length_b   1.000
_cell.length_c   1.000
_cell.angle_alpha   90.00
_cell.angle_beta   90.00
_cell.angle_gamma   90.00
#
_symmetry.space_group_name_H-M   'P 1'
#
loop_
_entity.id
_entity.type
_entity.pdbx_description
1 polymer ?
#
loop_
_entity_poly.entity_id
_entity_poly.type
_entity_poly.pdbx_seq_one_letter_code
_entity_poly.pdbx_strand_id
1 'polypeptide(L)'
;MTELWLSYHQASRAHAPPTAQLLDLDTKAHTLVDLEDVLEHVLAQGFLAHALRPLAWWEKHGGERVRNSAAVAELLAQGAGACQEAAMRLVIADVPPAMWMGYRYTVSLGTPCITQRIKVDALRAHACGGRPRLAHVTNHLFERGFLAAHLRSRVHWEGVCGADLAEDADLFELLTTGEGICEEQPLTLVVDNAFLHDHRCHG
;
A
#
# COMPACT_ATOMS: atom_id res chain seq x y z
N MET A 1 -16.42 18.37 23.78
CA MET A 1 -15.57 17.17 23.83
C MET A 1 -14.29 17.54 23.12
N THR A 2 -13.17 17.56 23.84
CA THR A 2 -11.83 17.87 23.29
C THR A 2 -10.97 16.62 23.25
N GLU A 3 -11.54 15.44 23.41
CA GLU A 3 -10.80 14.19 23.50
C GLU A 3 -11.29 13.21 22.44
N LEU A 4 -10.39 12.40 21.91
CA LEU A 4 -10.64 11.34 20.95
C LEU A 4 -9.97 10.05 21.40
N TRP A 5 -10.75 8.99 21.53
CA TRP A 5 -10.23 7.65 21.75
C TRP A 5 -9.81 7.02 20.42
N LEU A 6 -8.57 6.53 20.39
CA LEU A 6 -7.95 5.90 19.25
C LEU A 6 -7.44 4.50 19.65
N SER A 7 -7.41 3.58 18.71
CA SER A 7 -6.81 2.27 18.88
C SER A 7 -5.98 1.90 17.65
N TYR A 8 -4.80 1.31 17.89
CA TYR A 8 -3.89 0.90 16.83
C TYR A 8 -4.08 -0.57 16.50
N HIS A 9 -4.24 -0.87 15.21
CA HIS A 9 -4.46 -2.23 14.72
C HIS A 9 -3.46 -2.57 13.62
N GLN A 10 -2.84 -3.75 13.71
CA GLN A 10 -2.06 -4.32 12.62
C GLN A 10 -2.95 -5.28 11.84
N ALA A 11 -3.04 -5.12 10.52
CA ALA A 11 -3.91 -5.91 9.68
C ALA A 11 -3.64 -7.43 9.80
N SER A 12 -2.37 -7.84 9.87
CA SER A 12 -2.00 -9.25 10.05
C SER A 12 -2.31 -9.81 11.45
N ARG A 13 -2.54 -8.92 12.43
CA ARG A 13 -2.79 -9.26 13.83
C ARG A 13 -4.17 -8.79 14.29
N ALA A 14 -5.19 -8.93 13.45
CA ALA A 14 -6.57 -8.55 13.78
C ALA A 14 -7.12 -9.22 15.07
N HIS A 15 -6.50 -10.31 15.53
CA HIS A 15 -6.87 -11.01 16.76
C HIS A 15 -6.08 -10.58 18.01
N ALA A 16 -5.03 -9.76 17.85
CA ALA A 16 -4.28 -9.23 18.99
C ALA A 16 -5.08 -8.08 19.66
N PRO A 17 -5.02 -7.95 21.00
CA PRO A 17 -5.67 -6.83 21.67
C PRO A 17 -5.03 -5.51 21.21
N PRO A 18 -5.82 -4.56 20.69
CA PRO A 18 -5.29 -3.29 20.23
C PRO A 18 -4.87 -2.43 21.42
N THR A 19 -3.86 -1.59 21.21
CA THR A 19 -3.52 -0.56 22.19
C THR A 19 -4.46 0.61 21.99
N ALA A 20 -5.24 0.96 23.02
CA ALA A 20 -6.09 2.14 23.04
C ALA A 20 -5.34 3.33 23.66
N GLN A 21 -5.55 4.51 23.09
CA GLN A 21 -4.96 5.77 23.51
C GLN A 21 -6.02 6.86 23.49
N LEU A 22 -6.06 7.66 24.55
CA LEU A 22 -6.84 8.89 24.59
C LEU A 22 -5.98 10.04 24.07
N LEU A 23 -6.51 10.82 23.14
CA LEU A 23 -5.81 11.88 22.45
C LEU A 23 -6.55 13.20 22.68
N ASP A 24 -5.82 14.24 23.09
CA ASP A 24 -6.36 15.58 23.26
C ASP A 24 -6.36 16.29 21.89
N LEU A 25 -7.54 16.75 21.47
CA LEU A 25 -7.77 17.42 20.20
C LEU A 25 -7.32 18.88 20.22
N ASP A 26 -7.22 19.48 21.41
CA ASP A 26 -6.69 20.83 21.58
C ASP A 26 -5.24 20.77 22.04
N THR A 27 -4.36 20.40 21.12
CA THR A 27 -2.93 20.34 21.43
C THR A 27 -2.37 21.75 21.55
N LYS A 28 -1.35 21.94 22.40
CA LYS A 28 -0.70 23.25 22.62
C LYS A 28 -0.20 23.95 21.34
N ALA A 29 -0.06 23.22 20.23
CA ALA A 29 0.46 23.73 18.96
C ALA A 29 -0.61 23.93 17.88
N HIS A 30 -1.68 23.13 17.87
CA HIS A 30 -2.74 23.16 16.85
C HIS A 30 -3.97 22.37 17.30
N THR A 31 -5.14 22.79 16.83
CA THR A 31 -6.38 22.03 16.99
C THR A 31 -6.46 20.97 15.89
N LEU A 32 -6.76 19.72 16.27
CA LEU A 32 -6.93 18.61 15.34
C LEU A 32 -8.35 18.62 14.78
N VAL A 33 -8.52 19.06 13.53
CA VAL A 33 -9.85 19.33 12.95
C VAL A 33 -10.40 18.09 12.24
N ASP A 34 -9.54 17.38 11.52
CA ASP A 34 -9.89 16.14 10.80
C ASP A 34 -8.94 14.98 11.14
N LEU A 35 -9.20 13.80 10.55
CA LEU A 35 -8.38 12.62 10.81
C LEU A 35 -7.01 12.67 10.14
N GLU A 36 -6.77 13.58 9.20
CA GLU A 36 -5.44 13.82 8.63
C GLU A 36 -4.57 14.56 9.64
N ASP A 37 -5.11 15.59 10.30
CA ASP A 37 -4.43 16.28 11.41
C ASP A 37 -4.08 15.30 12.55
N VAL A 38 -5.02 14.42 12.91
CA VAL A 38 -4.79 13.38 13.92
C VAL A 38 -3.67 12.43 13.49
N LEU A 39 -3.64 12.03 12.21
CA LEU A 39 -2.58 11.16 11.68
C LEU A 39 -1.21 11.86 11.74
N GLU A 40 -1.13 13.13 11.35
CA GLU A 40 0.09 13.93 11.45
C GLU A 40 0.57 14.05 12.90
N HIS A 41 -0.35 14.29 13.83
CA HIS A 41 -0.02 14.35 15.25
C HIS A 41 0.56 13.01 15.75
N VAL A 42 -0.08 11.90 15.40
CA VAL A 42 0.38 10.54 15.78
C VAL A 42 1.78 10.25 15.22
N LEU A 43 2.04 10.66 13.97
CA LEU A 43 3.35 10.53 13.33
C LEU A 43 4.41 11.41 14.02
N ALA A 44 4.10 12.69 14.26
CA ALA A 44 5.01 13.66 14.87
C ALA A 44 5.40 13.29 16.31
N GLN A 45 4.50 12.65 17.06
CA GLN A 45 4.78 12.13 18.40
C GLN A 45 5.56 10.80 18.39
N GLY A 46 5.78 10.19 17.22
CA GLY A 46 6.50 8.92 17.08
C GLY A 46 5.69 7.68 17.47
N PHE A 47 4.36 7.80 17.61
CA PHE A 47 3.49 6.64 17.86
C PHE A 47 3.36 5.73 16.64
N LEU A 48 3.54 6.29 15.44
CA LEU A 48 3.60 5.57 14.18
C LEU A 48 4.78 6.07 13.35
N ALA A 49 5.51 5.16 12.70
CA ALA A 49 6.60 5.55 11.80
C ALA A 49 6.04 6.22 10.53
N HIS A 50 6.65 7.32 10.07
CA HIS A 50 6.25 8.06 8.87
C HIS A 50 6.12 7.20 7.62
N ALA A 51 7.01 6.22 7.44
CA ALA A 51 6.97 5.28 6.32
C ALA A 51 5.68 4.43 6.25
N LEU A 52 4.95 4.30 7.36
CA LEU A 52 3.70 3.52 7.41
C LEU A 52 2.47 4.32 7.01
N ARG A 53 2.59 5.64 6.82
CA ARG A 53 1.47 6.50 6.43
C ARG A 53 0.74 5.99 5.17
N PRO A 54 1.41 5.59 4.08
CA PRO A 54 0.73 5.11 2.86
C PRO A 54 -0.03 3.79 3.08
N LEU A 55 0.28 3.07 4.15
CA LEU A 55 -0.29 1.78 4.50
C LEU A 55 -1.31 1.88 5.65
N ALA A 56 -1.59 3.08 6.14
CA ALA A 56 -2.52 3.30 7.23
C ALA A 56 -3.87 3.80 6.73
N TRP A 57 -4.96 3.41 7.40
CA TRP A 57 -6.29 3.96 7.15
C TRP A 57 -7.14 3.98 8.43
N TRP A 58 -8.20 4.77 8.38
CA TRP A 58 -9.12 4.93 9.48
C TRP A 58 -10.35 4.04 9.33
N GLU A 59 -10.78 3.45 10.45
CA GLU A 59 -12.07 2.77 10.58
C GLU A 59 -12.79 3.21 11.86
N LYS A 60 -14.12 3.19 11.84
CA LYS A 60 -14.91 3.23 13.08
C LYS A 60 -14.77 1.90 13.83
N HIS A 61 -15.21 1.85 15.09
CA HIS A 61 -15.27 0.60 15.86
C HIS A 61 -16.04 -0.54 15.14
N GLY A 62 -17.02 -0.20 14.29
CA GLY A 62 -17.75 -1.18 13.48
C GLY A 62 -16.99 -1.75 12.27
N GLY A 63 -15.77 -1.29 11.98
CA GLY A 63 -14.99 -1.66 10.79
C GLY A 63 -15.35 -0.87 9.54
N GLU A 64 -16.23 0.14 9.64
CA GLU A 64 -16.54 1.03 8.53
C GLU A 64 -15.34 1.95 8.24
N ARG A 65 -14.82 1.91 7.01
CA ARG A 65 -13.69 2.74 6.58
C ARG A 65 -14.09 4.21 6.46
N VAL A 66 -13.25 5.08 6.99
CA VAL A 66 -13.46 6.54 7.03
C VAL A 66 -12.36 7.23 6.22
N ARG A 67 -12.72 8.34 5.56
CA ARG A 67 -11.75 9.18 4.83
C ARG A 67 -10.92 10.00 5.82
N ASN A 68 -9.66 10.26 5.47
CA ASN A 68 -8.79 11.08 6.31
C ASN A 68 -9.32 12.52 6.48
N SER A 69 -9.99 13.06 5.46
CA SER A 69 -10.59 14.40 5.51
C SER A 69 -11.89 14.47 6.34
N ALA A 70 -12.26 13.41 7.06
CA ALA A 70 -13.48 13.42 7.88
C ALA A 70 -13.25 14.26 9.13
N ALA A 71 -14.16 15.21 9.39
CA ALA A 71 -14.07 16.09 10.55
C ALA A 71 -14.23 15.30 11.86
N VAL A 72 -13.31 15.49 12.80
CA VAL A 72 -13.32 14.79 14.09
C VAL A 72 -14.58 15.13 14.89
N ALA A 73 -15.02 16.39 14.85
CA ALA A 73 -16.22 16.84 15.54
C ALA A 73 -17.49 16.10 15.06
N GLU A 74 -17.60 15.82 13.76
CA GLU A 74 -18.73 15.08 13.20
C GLU A 74 -18.69 13.60 13.61
N LEU A 75 -17.50 13.00 13.64
CA LEU A 75 -17.31 11.61 14.09
C LEU A 75 -17.66 11.45 15.57
N LEU A 76 -17.22 12.39 16.41
CA LEU A 76 -17.58 12.42 17.83
C LEU A 76 -19.09 12.63 18.04
N ALA A 77 -19.73 13.49 17.24
CA ALA A 77 -21.18 13.68 17.29
C ALA A 77 -21.95 12.40 16.94
N GLN A 78 -21.36 11.51 16.13
CA GLN A 78 -21.88 10.16 15.83
C GLN A 78 -21.51 9.12 16.89
N GLY A 79 -20.77 9.50 17.94
CA GLY A 79 -20.28 8.63 19.01
C GLY A 79 -18.98 7.87 18.67
N ALA A 80 -18.43 8.04 17.47
CA ALA A 80 -17.18 7.39 17.07
C ALA A 80 -15.99 8.08 17.74
N GLY A 81 -15.19 7.34 18.50
CA GLY A 81 -14.07 7.85 19.28
C GLY A 81 -14.44 8.56 20.59
N ALA A 82 -15.71 8.55 20.99
CA ALA A 82 -16.16 9.25 22.20
C ALA A 82 -15.79 8.54 23.51
N CYS A 83 -15.55 7.23 23.46
CA CYS A 83 -15.10 6.40 24.59
C CYS A 83 -14.19 5.28 24.10
N GLN A 84 -13.56 4.56 25.03
CA GLN A 84 -12.62 3.48 24.71
C GLN A 84 -13.29 2.35 23.89
N GLU A 85 -14.55 2.02 24.17
CA GLU A 85 -15.32 0.99 23.45
C GLU A 85 -15.70 1.42 22.04
N ALA A 86 -15.79 2.72 21.79
CA ALA A 86 -16.10 3.29 20.49
C ALA A 86 -14.87 3.87 19.78
N ALA A 87 -13.65 3.57 20.26
CA ALA A 87 -12.41 4.14 19.77
C ALA A 87 -12.28 4.05 18.24
N MET A 88 -11.80 5.13 17.63
CA MET A 88 -11.42 5.14 16.22
C MET A 88 -10.24 4.18 16.01
N ARG A 89 -10.27 3.40 14.94
CA ARG A 89 -9.21 2.44 14.63
C ARG A 89 -8.28 3.05 13.58
N LEU A 90 -7.01 3.20 13.94
CA LEU A 90 -5.94 3.41 12.97
C LEU A 90 -5.40 2.03 12.59
N VAL A 91 -5.81 1.54 11.43
CA VAL A 91 -5.39 0.24 10.92
C VAL A 91 -4.14 0.44 10.07
N ILE A 92 -3.14 -0.39 10.31
CA ILE A 92 -1.84 -0.36 9.63
C ILE A 92 -1.71 -1.68 8.89
N ALA A 93 -1.61 -1.61 7.56
CA ALA A 93 -1.21 -2.75 6.74
C ALA A 93 0.28 -3.03 7.00
N ASP A 94 0.57 -3.86 8.01
CA ASP A 94 1.89 -4.47 8.22
C ASP A 94 2.23 -5.53 7.15
N VAL A 95 1.22 -5.88 6.33
CA VAL A 95 1.36 -6.50 5.01
C VAL A 95 0.57 -5.63 4.02
N PRO A 96 1.14 -5.21 2.88
CA PRO A 96 0.41 -4.39 1.94
C PRO A 96 -0.75 -5.21 1.36
N PRO A 97 -1.99 -4.72 1.34
CA PRO A 97 -3.15 -5.54 0.95
C PRO A 97 -3.20 -5.77 -0.56
N ALA A 98 -2.69 -4.81 -1.32
CA ALA A 98 -2.64 -4.84 -2.76
C ALA A 98 -1.55 -3.90 -3.28
N MET A 99 -1.15 -4.10 -4.53
CA MET A 99 -0.35 -3.16 -5.30
C MET A 99 -1.04 -2.86 -6.62
N TRP A 100 -0.77 -1.69 -7.18
CA TRP A 100 -1.16 -1.27 -8.52
C TRP A 100 0.00 -1.44 -9.47
N MET A 101 -0.26 -2.01 -10.64
CA MET A 101 0.71 -2.13 -11.70
C MET A 101 0.11 -1.92 -13.08
N GLY A 102 0.95 -1.60 -14.07
CA GLY A 102 0.60 -1.62 -15.48
C GLY A 102 1.60 -2.43 -16.31
N TYR A 103 1.22 -2.74 -17.55
CA TYR A 103 2.14 -3.34 -18.53
C TYR A 103 2.59 -2.30 -19.55
N ARG A 104 3.87 -2.31 -19.89
CA ARG A 104 4.41 -1.50 -20.99
C ARG A 104 5.19 -2.37 -21.96
N TYR A 105 4.67 -2.51 -23.17
CA TYR A 105 5.35 -3.21 -24.26
C TYR A 105 6.23 -2.22 -25.03
N THR A 106 7.52 -2.53 -25.20
CA THR A 106 8.48 -1.62 -25.84
C THR A 106 8.27 -1.40 -27.34
N VAL A 107 7.53 -2.28 -28.01
CA VAL A 107 7.29 -2.21 -29.47
C VAL A 107 6.10 -1.34 -29.85
N SER A 108 5.13 -1.17 -28.96
CA SER A 108 3.85 -0.55 -29.30
C SER A 108 3.77 0.85 -28.71
N LEU A 109 4.42 1.81 -29.36
CA LEU A 109 4.25 3.23 -29.05
C LEU A 109 2.75 3.59 -29.10
N GLY A 110 2.21 4.06 -27.98
CA GLY A 110 0.83 4.52 -27.87
C GLY A 110 -0.22 3.45 -27.54
N THR A 111 0.18 2.23 -27.17
CA THR A 111 -0.79 1.28 -26.57
C THR A 111 -1.17 1.78 -25.18
N PRO A 112 -2.48 1.88 -24.86
CA PRO A 112 -2.91 2.30 -23.54
C PRO A 112 -2.32 1.36 -22.48
N CYS A 113 -1.57 1.93 -21.55
CA CYS A 113 -1.12 1.22 -20.35
C CYS A 113 -2.36 0.98 -19.48
N ILE A 114 -2.85 -0.26 -19.44
CA ILE A 114 -3.93 -0.63 -18.55
C ILE A 114 -3.32 -0.91 -17.18
N THR A 115 -3.78 -0.16 -16.19
CA THR A 115 -3.47 -0.38 -14.78
C THR A 115 -4.38 -1.48 -14.22
N GLN A 116 -3.83 -2.30 -13.34
CA GLN A 116 -4.54 -3.35 -12.64
C GLN A 116 -4.08 -3.43 -11.20
N ARG A 117 -4.97 -3.92 -10.34
CA ARG A 117 -4.73 -4.10 -8.92
C ARG A 117 -4.49 -5.57 -8.60
N ILE A 118 -3.32 -5.88 -8.06
CA ILE A 118 -2.95 -7.22 -7.59
C ILE A 118 -3.12 -7.28 -6.09
N LYS A 119 -3.92 -8.22 -5.60
CA LYS A 119 -3.99 -8.49 -4.16
C LYS A 119 -2.77 -9.30 -3.73
N VAL A 120 -2.10 -8.85 -2.68
CA VAL A 120 -0.84 -9.46 -2.20
C VAL A 120 -1.10 -10.81 -1.51
N ASP A 121 -2.29 -10.99 -0.92
CA ASP A 121 -2.73 -12.26 -0.33
C ASP A 121 -2.81 -13.41 -1.37
N ALA A 122 -2.96 -13.08 -2.65
CA ALA A 122 -2.97 -14.04 -3.75
C ALA A 122 -1.56 -14.50 -4.17
N LEU A 123 -0.50 -13.90 -3.62
CA LEU A 123 0.89 -14.26 -3.92
C LEU A 123 1.33 -15.45 -3.06
N ARG A 124 1.92 -16.47 -3.70
CA ARG A 124 2.38 -17.70 -3.03
C ARG A 124 3.36 -17.47 -1.88
N ALA A 125 4.19 -16.43 -1.95
CA ALA A 125 5.12 -16.09 -0.87
C ALA A 125 4.42 -15.76 0.45
N HIS A 126 3.19 -15.24 0.38
CA HIS A 126 2.39 -14.96 1.55
C HIS A 126 1.92 -16.25 2.24
N ALA A 127 1.70 -17.31 1.47
CA ALA A 127 1.36 -18.64 1.99
C ALA A 127 2.53 -19.34 2.71
N CYS A 128 3.78 -18.91 2.47
CA CYS A 128 4.98 -19.47 3.10
C CYS A 128 5.51 -18.61 4.27
N GLY A 129 4.78 -17.57 4.70
CA GLY A 129 5.18 -16.70 5.80
C GLY A 129 6.34 -15.74 5.49
N GLY A 130 6.73 -15.62 4.22
CA GLY A 130 7.76 -14.69 3.77
C GLY A 130 7.19 -13.31 3.41
N ARG A 131 8.03 -12.26 3.48
CA ARG A 131 7.67 -10.96 2.91
C ARG A 131 7.58 -11.04 1.39
N PRO A 132 6.50 -10.51 0.78
CA PRO A 132 6.36 -10.51 -0.67
C PRO A 132 7.45 -9.66 -1.33
N ARG A 133 7.82 -10.05 -2.55
CA ARG A 133 8.87 -9.44 -3.38
C ARG A 133 8.33 -9.33 -4.79
N LEU A 134 8.90 -8.46 -5.62
CA LEU A 134 8.46 -8.30 -7.01
C LEU A 134 8.52 -9.62 -7.81
N ALA A 135 9.51 -10.48 -7.57
CA ALA A 135 9.63 -11.81 -8.18
C ALA A 135 8.38 -12.67 -7.96
N HIS A 136 7.74 -12.55 -6.79
CA HIS A 136 6.52 -13.29 -6.48
C HIS A 136 5.33 -12.79 -7.29
N VAL A 137 5.29 -11.49 -7.57
CA VAL A 137 4.30 -10.87 -8.45
C VAL A 137 4.55 -11.35 -9.88
N THR A 138 5.79 -11.27 -10.38
CA THR A 138 6.15 -11.77 -11.71
C THR A 138 5.72 -13.23 -11.87
N ASN A 139 6.12 -14.10 -10.93
CA ASN A 139 5.78 -15.52 -10.99
C ASN A 139 4.26 -15.75 -10.96
N HIS A 140 3.51 -15.02 -10.12
CA HIS A 140 2.06 -15.09 -10.12
C HIS A 140 1.45 -14.75 -11.49
N LEU A 141 1.98 -13.73 -12.17
CA LEU A 141 1.50 -13.33 -13.49
C LEU A 141 1.66 -14.43 -14.55
N PHE A 142 2.80 -15.09 -14.57
CA PHE A 142 3.05 -16.21 -15.50
C PHE A 142 2.30 -17.48 -15.10
N GLU A 143 2.24 -17.82 -13.81
CA GLU A 143 1.50 -19.00 -13.31
C GLU A 143 0.00 -18.92 -13.62
N ARG A 144 -0.57 -17.72 -13.59
CA ARG A 144 -1.98 -17.47 -13.93
C ARG A 144 -2.24 -17.32 -15.43
N GLY A 145 -1.18 -17.31 -16.25
CA GLY A 145 -1.30 -17.14 -17.70
C GLY A 145 -1.65 -15.73 -18.15
N PHE A 146 -1.45 -14.71 -17.30
CA PHE A 146 -1.60 -13.30 -17.69
C PHE A 146 -0.52 -12.86 -18.69
N LEU A 147 0.66 -13.50 -18.63
CA LEU A 147 1.73 -13.37 -19.61
C LEU A 147 2.16 -14.75 -20.12
N ALA A 148 2.56 -14.82 -21.39
CA ALA A 148 3.04 -16.05 -22.00
C ALA A 148 4.43 -16.43 -21.47
N ALA A 149 4.62 -17.70 -21.06
CA ALA A 149 5.83 -18.18 -20.38
C ALA A 149 7.16 -17.81 -21.06
N HIS A 150 7.21 -17.77 -22.40
CA HIS A 150 8.41 -17.43 -23.16
C HIS A 150 8.87 -15.97 -22.98
N LEU A 151 8.02 -15.10 -22.42
CA LEU A 151 8.34 -13.70 -22.11
C LEU A 151 8.99 -13.53 -20.73
N ARG A 152 9.09 -14.58 -19.90
CA ARG A 152 9.57 -14.46 -18.50
C ARG A 152 10.96 -13.86 -18.35
N SER A 153 11.87 -14.17 -19.28
CA SER A 153 13.23 -13.64 -19.31
C SER A 153 13.33 -12.24 -19.94
N ARG A 154 12.19 -11.67 -20.34
CA ARG A 154 12.08 -10.42 -21.08
C ARG A 154 11.22 -9.40 -20.35
N VAL A 155 11.09 -9.56 -19.04
CA VAL A 155 10.37 -8.58 -18.23
C VAL A 155 11.28 -8.04 -17.16
N HIS A 156 11.14 -6.75 -16.90
CA HIS A 156 11.74 -6.07 -15.77
C HIS A 156 10.74 -5.07 -15.19
N TRP A 157 10.98 -4.71 -13.94
CA TRP A 157 10.12 -3.77 -13.23
C TRP A 157 10.72 -2.37 -13.30
N GLU A 158 9.85 -1.38 -13.48
CA GLU A 158 10.17 0.03 -13.33
C GLU A 158 9.28 0.66 -12.26
N GLY A 159 9.87 1.54 -11.47
CA GLY A 159 9.17 2.41 -10.54
C GLY A 159 8.38 3.52 -11.23
N VAL A 160 7.69 4.34 -10.44
CA VAL A 160 6.85 5.44 -10.95
C VAL A 160 7.67 6.47 -11.75
N CYS A 161 8.94 6.64 -11.40
CA CYS A 161 9.87 7.52 -12.10
C CYS A 161 10.58 6.88 -13.30
N GLY A 162 10.28 5.61 -13.63
CA GLY A 162 10.95 4.84 -14.68
C GLY A 162 12.29 4.25 -14.27
N ALA A 163 12.66 4.29 -12.99
CA ALA A 163 13.87 3.64 -12.48
C ALA A 163 13.68 2.12 -12.43
N ASP A 164 14.68 1.36 -12.87
CA ASP A 164 14.67 -0.09 -12.80
C ASP A 164 14.60 -0.58 -11.35
N LEU A 165 13.70 -1.52 -11.10
CA LEU A 165 13.51 -2.20 -9.82
C LEU A 165 13.96 -3.66 -9.93
N ALA A 166 14.75 -4.11 -8.96
CA ALA A 166 15.19 -5.50 -8.90
C ALA A 166 14.01 -6.43 -8.55
N GLU A 167 13.98 -7.64 -9.12
CA GLU A 167 12.92 -8.61 -8.81
C GLU A 167 12.95 -9.06 -7.34
N ASP A 168 14.09 -8.97 -6.66
CA ASP A 168 14.21 -9.33 -5.26
C ASP A 168 13.83 -8.20 -4.29
N ALA A 169 13.46 -7.02 -4.81
CA ALA A 169 13.00 -5.89 -4.01
C ALA A 169 11.80 -6.25 -3.13
N ASP A 170 11.84 -5.79 -1.87
CA ASP A 170 10.78 -6.00 -0.88
C ASP A 170 9.57 -5.14 -1.25
N LEU A 171 8.42 -5.80 -1.45
CA LEU A 171 7.20 -5.12 -1.89
C LEU A 171 6.64 -4.18 -0.81
N PHE A 172 6.85 -4.51 0.47
CA PHE A 172 6.45 -3.64 1.56
C PHE A 172 7.28 -2.36 1.57
N GLU A 173 8.61 -2.48 1.40
CA GLU A 173 9.49 -1.31 1.32
C GLU A 173 9.10 -0.38 0.17
N LEU A 174 8.86 -0.93 -1.03
CA LEU A 174 8.40 -0.16 -2.19
C LEU A 174 7.05 0.55 -1.95
N LEU A 175 6.10 -0.12 -1.33
CA LEU A 175 4.79 0.49 -1.07
C LEU A 175 4.89 1.56 0.05
N THR A 176 5.82 1.43 0.99
CA THR A 176 6.09 2.48 1.98
C THR A 176 6.76 3.73 1.40
N THR A 177 7.45 3.63 0.25
CA THR A 177 7.94 4.83 -0.47
C THR A 177 6.85 5.50 -1.32
N GLY A 178 5.66 4.90 -1.39
CA GLY A 178 4.50 5.41 -2.11
C GLY A 178 4.35 4.88 -3.54
N GLU A 179 5.22 3.99 -3.99
CA GLU A 179 5.14 3.45 -5.35
C GLU A 179 4.22 2.23 -5.42
N GLY A 180 3.25 2.23 -6.34
CA GLY A 180 2.30 1.13 -6.51
C GLY A 180 1.13 1.13 -5.52
N ILE A 181 0.95 2.18 -4.71
CA ILE A 181 -0.12 2.23 -3.69
C ILE A 181 -1.50 2.59 -4.27
N CYS A 182 -1.53 3.32 -5.38
CA CYS A 182 -2.74 3.79 -6.04
C CYS A 182 -2.64 3.69 -7.57
N GLU A 183 -3.78 3.89 -8.24
CA GLU A 183 -3.89 3.75 -9.69
C GLU A 183 -3.08 4.81 -10.45
N GLU A 184 -2.91 6.00 -9.86
CA GLU A 184 -2.16 7.12 -10.41
C GLU A 184 -0.65 6.96 -10.30
N GLN A 185 -0.19 6.06 -9.42
CA GLN A 185 1.22 5.77 -9.18
C GLN A 185 1.50 4.26 -9.29
N PRO A 186 1.18 3.60 -10.42
CA PRO A 186 1.35 2.17 -10.57
C PRO A 186 2.83 1.83 -10.82
N LEU A 187 3.27 0.66 -10.34
CA LEU A 187 4.54 0.08 -10.82
C LEU A 187 4.38 -0.40 -12.26
N THR A 188 5.44 -0.37 -13.06
CA THR A 188 5.38 -0.79 -14.46
C THR A 188 6.12 -2.10 -14.66
N LEU A 189 5.44 -3.12 -15.17
CA LEU A 189 6.11 -4.29 -15.72
C LEU A 189 6.37 -4.05 -17.20
N VAL A 190 7.64 -3.85 -17.53
CA VAL A 190 8.07 -3.66 -18.91
C VAL A 190 8.23 -5.03 -19.56
N VAL A 191 7.71 -5.17 -20.77
CA VAL A 191 7.84 -6.38 -21.58
C VAL A 191 8.70 -6.07 -22.79
N ASP A 192 9.94 -6.51 -22.75
CA ASP A 192 10.90 -6.35 -23.83
C ASP A 192 10.63 -7.32 -24.95
N ASN A 193 10.61 -6.79 -26.17
CA ASN A 193 10.34 -7.58 -27.36
C ASN A 193 11.56 -7.65 -28.28
N ALA A 194 12.76 -7.76 -27.71
CA ALA A 194 13.98 -7.98 -28.48
C ALA A 194 13.95 -9.36 -29.16
N PHE A 195 13.28 -9.45 -30.31
CA PHE A 195 13.60 -10.39 -31.39
C PHE A 195 14.65 -9.80 -32.35
N LEU A 196 15.27 -8.65 -32.01
CA LEU A 196 16.14 -7.90 -32.94
C LEU A 196 17.65 -7.98 -32.67
N HIS A 197 18.13 -8.77 -31.71
CA HIS A 197 19.58 -8.99 -31.55
C HIS A 197 19.93 -10.47 -31.36
N ASP A 198 20.00 -11.19 -32.48
CA ASP A 198 20.90 -12.35 -32.60
C ASP A 198 21.51 -12.47 -34.01
N HIS A 199 22.10 -11.39 -34.52
CA HIS A 199 22.93 -11.40 -35.74
C HIS A 199 24.20 -10.56 -35.60
N ARG A 200 24.87 -10.63 -34.44
CA ARG A 200 26.27 -10.22 -34.32
C ARG A 200 27.07 -11.18 -33.47
N CYS A 201 27.01 -12.47 -33.81
CA CYS A 201 28.05 -13.44 -33.49
C CYS A 201 27.90 -14.58 -34.50
N HIS A 202 28.68 -14.53 -35.58
CA HIS A 202 29.30 -15.66 -36.28
C HIS A 202 29.69 -15.24 -37.70
N GLY A 203 31.00 -15.31 -37.99
CA GLY A 203 31.58 -15.26 -39.34
C GLY A 203 32.46 -14.05 -39.58
#